data_AF-A0A081N5T3-F1
#
_entry.id   AF-A0A081N5T3-F1
#
_cell.length_a   1.000
_cell.length_b   1.000
_cell.length_c   1.000
_cell.angle_alpha   90.00
_cell.angle_beta   90.00
_cell.angle_gamma   90.00
#
_symmetry.space_group_name_H-M   'P 1'
#
loop_
_entity.id
_entity.type
_entity.pdbx_description
1 polymer ?
#
loop_
_entity_poly.entity_id
_entity_poly.type
_entity_poly.pdbx_seq_one_letter_code
_entity_poly.pdbx_strand_id
1 'polypeptide(L)'
;MKRFEHLGERQTLAAIISSMDDNIGLILDKLKKENLTDNTMVVLFSDNGGKFVHGGDNGPLRGEKAGAFEGAIRVPFAAKLPGKIKPGTRSDTMISALDLFPTTVKLAGGEIDPEWDLDGKDIMPVLSGETTESPHDTLFWRYGESWALRQGEWKLVQNRREKAGL
;
A
#
# COMPACT_ATOMS: atom_id res chain seq x y z
N MET A 1 21.69 -5.94 -14.81
CA MET A 1 21.24 -7.26 -15.30
C MET A 1 22.03 -8.43 -14.69
N LYS A 2 23.38 -8.45 -14.73
CA LYS A 2 24.21 -9.56 -14.18
C LYS A 2 23.84 -10.02 -12.75
N ARG A 3 23.61 -9.07 -11.84
CA ARG A 3 23.19 -9.33 -10.44
C ARG A 3 21.96 -10.25 -10.30
N PHE A 4 21.08 -10.27 -11.30
CA PHE A 4 19.77 -10.93 -11.24
C PHE A 4 19.61 -12.08 -12.24
N GLU A 5 20.69 -12.52 -12.90
CA GLU A 5 20.64 -13.58 -13.94
C GLU A 5 20.03 -14.89 -13.43
N HIS A 6 20.23 -15.22 -12.16
CA HIS A 6 19.69 -16.41 -11.51
C HIS A 6 18.15 -16.40 -11.34
N LEU A 7 17.47 -15.28 -11.65
CA LEU A 7 16.02 -15.12 -11.49
C LEU A 7 15.20 -15.42 -12.75
N GLY A 8 15.85 -15.81 -13.86
CA GLY A 8 15.16 -16.18 -15.11
C GLY A 8 14.21 -15.07 -15.60
N GLU A 9 12.94 -15.41 -15.79
CA GLU A 9 11.90 -14.48 -16.27
C GLU A 9 11.68 -13.27 -15.35
N ARG A 10 12.05 -13.35 -14.06
CA ARG A 10 11.94 -12.25 -13.10
C ARG A 10 13.14 -11.30 -13.11
N GLN A 11 14.20 -11.62 -13.87
CA GLN A 11 15.44 -10.83 -13.91
C GLN A 11 15.19 -9.35 -14.20
N THR A 12 14.37 -9.06 -15.21
CA THR A 12 14.07 -7.68 -15.61
C THR A 12 13.31 -6.93 -14.53
N LEU A 13 12.27 -7.54 -13.95
CA LEU A 13 11.50 -6.92 -12.88
C LEU A 13 12.37 -6.68 -11.64
N ALA A 14 13.23 -7.63 -11.26
CA ALA A 14 14.16 -7.45 -10.15
C ALA A 14 15.15 -6.29 -10.39
N ALA A 15 15.63 -6.12 -11.63
CA ALA A 15 16.48 -5.00 -12.00
C ALA A 15 15.75 -3.65 -11.88
N ILE A 16 14.47 -3.59 -12.29
CA ILE A 16 13.63 -2.39 -12.17
C ILE A 16 13.40 -2.05 -10.69
N ILE A 17 13.01 -3.04 -9.87
CA ILE A 17 12.78 -2.84 -8.43
C ILE A 17 14.06 -2.38 -7.72
N SER A 18 15.20 -3.00 -8.03
CA SER A 18 16.49 -2.59 -7.46
C SER A 18 16.85 -1.15 -7.85
N SER A 19 16.62 -0.76 -9.10
CA SER A 19 16.87 0.61 -9.53
C SER A 19 15.94 1.61 -8.83
N MET A 20 14.67 1.24 -8.61
CA MET A 20 13.73 2.06 -7.83
C MET A 20 14.20 2.23 -6.38
N ASP A 21 14.64 1.15 -5.74
CA ASP A 21 15.17 1.17 -4.37
C ASP A 21 16.41 2.08 -4.24
N ASP A 22 17.36 1.96 -5.16
CA ASP A 22 18.55 2.83 -5.20
C ASP A 22 18.14 4.32 -5.30
N ASN A 23 17.14 4.64 -6.14
CA ASN A 23 16.65 6.01 -6.29
C ASN A 23 15.86 6.53 -5.07
N ILE A 24 15.11 5.66 -4.38
CA ILE A 24 14.50 6.01 -3.09
C ILE A 24 15.60 6.34 -2.08
N GLY A 25 16.69 5.56 -2.06
CA GLY A 25 17.87 5.84 -1.25
C GLY A 25 18.42 7.25 -1.47
N LEU A 26 18.55 7.69 -2.73
CA LEU A 26 19.01 9.04 -3.06
C LEU A 26 18.10 10.15 -2.49
N ILE A 27 16.79 9.94 -2.52
CA ILE A 27 15.81 10.88 -1.93
C ILE A 27 15.99 10.94 -0.41
N LEU A 28 16.07 9.78 0.24
CA LEU A 28 16.24 9.69 1.69
C LEU A 28 17.56 10.30 2.17
N ASP A 29 18.66 10.05 1.45
CA ASP A 29 19.96 10.65 1.72
C ASP A 29 19.93 12.17 1.55
N LYS A 30 19.21 12.67 0.54
CA LYS A 30 19.02 14.10 0.34
C LYS A 30 18.23 14.72 1.51
N LEU A 31 17.13 14.11 1.95
CA LEU A 31 16.38 14.58 3.13
C LEU A 31 17.27 14.64 4.39
N LYS A 32 18.13 13.64 4.58
CA LYS A 32 19.10 13.61 5.69
C LYS A 32 20.14 14.72 5.57
N LYS A 33 20.74 14.91 4.39
CA LYS A 33 21.74 15.95 4.15
C LYS A 33 21.19 17.37 4.40
N GLU A 34 19.93 17.60 4.06
CA GLU A 34 19.25 18.89 4.26
C GLU A 34 18.62 19.03 5.66
N ASN A 35 18.82 18.06 6.57
CA ASN A 35 18.23 18.04 7.92
C ASN A 35 16.68 18.10 7.92
N LEU A 36 16.04 17.52 6.90
CA LEU A 36 14.57 17.50 6.75
C LEU A 36 13.93 16.19 7.23
N THR A 37 14.73 15.16 7.52
CA THR A 37 14.25 13.81 7.87
C THR A 37 13.22 13.80 9.00
N ASP A 38 13.45 14.57 10.07
CA ASP A 38 12.61 14.50 11.26
C ASP A 38 11.23 15.16 11.09
N ASN A 39 11.08 16.00 10.06
CA ASN A 39 9.84 16.68 9.72
C ASN A 39 9.31 16.29 8.33
N THR A 40 9.67 15.11 7.83
CA THR A 40 9.19 14.59 6.55
C THR A 40 8.52 13.24 6.76
N MET A 41 7.25 13.13 6.37
CA MET A 41 6.60 11.83 6.27
C MET A 41 6.97 11.18 4.95
N VAL A 42 7.45 9.94 5.01
CA VAL A 42 7.72 9.12 3.83
C VAL A 42 6.74 7.95 3.85
N VAL A 43 6.01 7.76 2.75
CA VAL A 43 5.12 6.62 2.54
C VAL A 43 5.54 5.90 1.27
N LEU A 44 5.68 4.58 1.35
CA LEU A 44 5.93 3.71 0.21
C LEU A 44 4.81 2.67 0.13
N PHE A 45 4.12 2.61 -1.01
CA PHE A 45 3.11 1.61 -1.29
C PHE A 45 2.99 1.36 -2.80
N SER A 46 2.30 0.29 -3.19
CA SER A 46 2.01 -0.02 -4.59
C SER A 46 0.57 0.35 -4.95
N ASP A 47 0.30 0.69 -6.21
CA ASP A 47 -1.03 1.04 -6.71
C ASP A 47 -1.99 -0.16 -6.76
N ASN A 48 -1.44 -1.35 -6.99
CA ASN A 48 -2.15 -2.62 -7.10
C ASN A 48 -1.20 -3.79 -6.91
N GLY A 49 -1.74 -5.00 -6.73
CA GLY A 49 -0.93 -6.21 -6.73
C GLY A 49 -0.19 -6.46 -8.05
N GLY A 50 0.85 -7.30 -8.00
CA GLY A 50 1.70 -7.63 -9.14
C GLY A 50 0.95 -8.42 -10.21
N LYS A 51 1.41 -8.29 -11.46
CA LYS A 51 0.92 -9.05 -12.62
C LYS A 51 1.91 -10.19 -12.93
N PHE A 52 1.43 -11.42 -12.97
CA PHE A 52 2.27 -12.63 -13.08
C PHE A 52 3.04 -12.69 -14.40
N VAL A 53 2.40 -12.32 -15.52
CA VAL A 53 3.05 -12.29 -16.85
C VAL A 53 4.18 -11.26 -16.95
N HIS A 54 4.33 -10.37 -15.96
CA HIS A 54 5.43 -9.41 -15.87
C HIS A 54 6.40 -9.75 -14.73
N GLY A 55 6.37 -10.98 -14.22
CA GLY A 55 7.22 -11.47 -13.13
C GLY A 55 6.76 -11.06 -11.73
N GLY A 56 5.58 -10.44 -11.61
CA GLY A 56 4.99 -10.09 -10.32
C GLY A 56 4.72 -11.33 -9.46
N ASP A 57 4.89 -11.19 -8.16
CA ASP A 57 4.72 -12.26 -7.18
C ASP A 57 4.00 -11.68 -5.96
N ASN A 58 2.81 -12.18 -5.69
CA ASN A 58 1.94 -11.69 -4.61
C ASN A 58 2.04 -12.56 -3.35
N GLY A 59 3.07 -13.42 -3.27
CA GLY A 59 3.31 -14.32 -2.15
C GLY A 59 2.13 -15.27 -1.91
N PRO A 60 1.64 -15.42 -0.67
CA PRO A 60 0.54 -16.34 -0.35
C PRO A 60 -0.83 -15.84 -0.82
N LEU A 61 -0.92 -14.62 -1.38
CA LEU A 61 -2.19 -13.99 -1.70
C LEU A 61 -2.70 -14.47 -3.06
N ARG A 62 -3.97 -14.91 -3.10
CA ARG A 62 -4.64 -15.34 -4.34
C ARG A 62 -4.81 -14.16 -5.30
N GLY A 63 -4.57 -14.40 -6.58
CA GLY A 63 -4.84 -13.46 -7.67
C GLY A 63 -3.73 -12.46 -7.96
N GLU A 64 -3.96 -11.63 -8.97
CA GLU A 64 -3.02 -10.66 -9.53
C GLU A 64 -3.77 -9.41 -10.00
N LYS A 65 -3.02 -8.39 -10.47
CA LYS A 65 -3.56 -7.15 -11.05
C LYS A 65 -4.83 -7.35 -11.90
N ALA A 66 -5.76 -6.40 -11.76
CA ALA A 66 -7.07 -6.38 -12.43
C ALA A 66 -8.00 -7.52 -11.97
N GLY A 67 -8.08 -7.74 -10.66
CA GLY A 67 -8.98 -8.68 -9.97
C GLY A 67 -9.43 -8.16 -8.61
N ALA A 68 -10.21 -8.95 -7.88
CA ALA A 68 -10.76 -8.59 -6.56
C ALA A 68 -10.26 -9.48 -5.41
N PHE A 69 -9.39 -10.46 -5.70
CA PHE A 69 -8.72 -11.25 -4.66
C PHE A 69 -7.61 -10.44 -3.97
N GLU A 70 -7.13 -10.93 -2.82
CA GLU A 70 -6.12 -10.22 -2.01
C GLU A 70 -4.86 -9.87 -2.81
N GLY A 71 -4.37 -10.78 -3.66
CA GLY A 71 -3.18 -10.54 -4.48
C GLY A 71 -3.37 -9.49 -5.57
N ALA A 72 -4.58 -8.97 -5.76
CA ALA A 72 -4.84 -7.84 -6.66
C ALA A 72 -4.91 -6.48 -5.95
N ILE A 73 -5.35 -6.47 -4.69
CA ILE A 73 -5.77 -5.24 -3.98
C ILE A 73 -5.02 -4.99 -2.67
N ARG A 74 -4.41 -6.03 -2.07
CA ARG A 74 -3.59 -5.90 -0.87
C ARG A 74 -2.13 -5.75 -1.32
N VAL A 75 -1.55 -4.62 -0.95
CA VAL A 75 -0.23 -4.17 -1.42
C VAL A 75 0.74 -3.99 -0.25
N PRO A 76 2.06 -4.01 -0.49
CA PRO A 76 3.03 -3.53 0.48
C PRO A 76 2.73 -2.08 0.85
N PHE A 77 2.88 -1.75 2.13
CA PHE A 77 2.76 -0.40 2.66
C PHE A 77 3.79 -0.22 3.78
N ALA A 78 4.55 0.87 3.72
CA ALA A 78 5.46 1.29 4.78
C ALA A 78 5.37 2.81 4.95
N ALA A 79 5.41 3.27 6.20
CA ALA A 79 5.43 4.69 6.54
C ALA A 79 6.53 4.99 7.55
N LYS A 80 7.14 6.18 7.42
CA LYS A 80 8.15 6.71 8.32
C LYS A 80 7.85 8.17 8.61
N LEU A 81 7.77 8.51 9.90
CA LEU A 81 7.72 9.88 10.38
C LEU A 81 8.38 9.92 11.77
N PRO A 82 9.66 10.32 11.87
CA PRO A 82 10.39 10.31 13.13
C PRO A 82 9.66 11.09 14.24
N GLY A 83 9.74 10.60 15.47
CA GLY A 83 9.04 11.18 16.62
C GLY A 83 7.53 10.92 16.69
N LYS A 84 6.89 10.45 15.60
CA LYS A 84 5.45 10.10 15.58
C LYS A 84 5.19 8.61 15.32
N ILE A 85 5.98 7.98 14.46
CA ILE A 85 5.87 6.54 14.13
C ILE A 85 7.07 5.81 14.74
N LYS A 86 6.81 4.82 15.60
CA LYS A 86 7.87 4.02 16.23
C LYS A 86 8.59 3.16 15.18
N PRO A 87 9.92 3.26 15.02
CA PRO A 87 10.68 2.47 14.05
C PRO A 87 10.57 0.96 14.30
N GLY A 88 10.61 0.18 13.21
CA GLY A 88 10.66 -1.30 13.27
C GLY A 88 9.38 -1.96 13.78
N THR A 89 8.26 -1.24 13.77
CA THR A 89 6.95 -1.78 14.14
C THR A 89 6.19 -2.34 12.95
N ARG A 90 5.19 -3.18 13.24
CA ARG A 90 4.29 -3.80 12.27
C ARG A 90 2.87 -3.72 12.80
N SER A 91 1.92 -3.42 11.92
CA SER A 91 0.49 -3.43 12.21
C SER A 91 -0.23 -4.31 11.19
N ASP A 92 -1.17 -5.13 11.66
CA ASP A 92 -2.08 -5.90 10.81
C ASP A 92 -3.43 -5.18 10.61
N THR A 93 -3.53 -3.93 11.08
CA THR A 93 -4.74 -3.11 10.98
C THR A 93 -5.09 -2.84 9.53
N MET A 94 -6.36 -3.02 9.18
CA MET A 94 -6.88 -2.73 7.85
C MET A 94 -6.89 -1.21 7.62
N ILE A 95 -6.24 -0.76 6.56
CA ILE A 95 -6.21 0.63 6.09
C ILE A 95 -6.42 0.67 4.57
N SER A 96 -6.68 1.85 4.04
CA SER A 96 -6.92 2.12 2.62
C SER A 96 -5.95 3.17 2.08
N ALA A 97 -5.62 3.11 0.79
CA ALA A 97 -4.88 4.19 0.12
C ALA A 97 -5.65 5.53 0.18
N LEU A 98 -6.99 5.47 0.28
CA LEU A 98 -7.85 6.65 0.46
C LEU A 98 -7.54 7.41 1.75
N ASP A 99 -6.99 6.74 2.76
CA ASP A 99 -6.66 7.34 4.06
C ASP A 99 -5.49 8.32 3.98
N LEU A 100 -4.65 8.21 2.95
CA LEU A 100 -3.49 9.10 2.78
C LEU A 100 -3.92 10.55 2.59
N PHE A 101 -5.05 10.82 1.96
CA PHE A 101 -5.52 12.18 1.75
C PHE A 101 -5.87 12.89 3.08
N PRO A 102 -6.86 12.42 3.88
CA PRO A 102 -7.20 13.10 5.13
C PRO A 102 -6.04 13.09 6.15
N THR A 103 -5.22 12.04 6.16
CA THR A 103 -4.03 11.95 7.02
C THR A 103 -3.01 13.05 6.69
N THR A 104 -2.71 13.26 5.40
CA THR A 104 -1.73 14.28 4.99
C THR A 104 -2.26 15.70 5.14
N VAL A 105 -3.55 15.95 4.91
CA VAL A 105 -4.19 17.25 5.18
C VAL A 105 -4.03 17.63 6.66
N LYS A 106 -4.37 16.73 7.58
CA LYS A 106 -4.23 16.99 9.02
C LYS A 106 -2.77 17.17 9.45
N LEU A 107 -1.85 16.37 8.91
CA LEU A 107 -0.42 16.53 9.19
C LEU A 107 0.13 17.88 8.72
N ALA A 108 -0.43 18.43 7.64
CA ALA A 108 -0.10 19.76 7.16
C ALA A 108 -0.78 20.89 7.98
N GLY A 109 -1.56 20.56 9.01
CA GLY A 109 -2.30 21.53 9.83
C GLY A 109 -3.61 22.00 9.20
N GLY A 110 -4.08 21.33 8.15
CA GLY A 110 -5.37 21.61 7.52
C GLY A 110 -6.53 20.91 8.22
N GLU A 111 -7.74 21.38 7.92
CA GLU A 111 -9.00 20.78 8.38
C GLU A 111 -9.68 20.03 7.23
N ILE A 112 -10.42 18.97 7.59
CA ILE A 112 -11.25 18.24 6.63
C ILE A 112 -12.63 18.88 6.64
N ASP A 113 -13.05 19.38 5.49
CA ASP A 113 -14.41 19.86 5.31
C ASP A 113 -15.39 18.67 5.35
N PRO A 114 -16.39 18.68 6.25
CA PRO A 114 -17.43 17.66 6.28
C PRO A 114 -18.18 17.51 4.95
N GLU A 115 -18.26 18.55 4.13
CA GLU A 115 -18.94 18.51 2.82
C GLU A 115 -18.20 17.67 1.77
N TRP A 116 -16.92 17.33 2.00
CA TRP A 116 -16.15 16.50 1.07
C TRP A 116 -16.57 15.02 1.08
N ASP A 117 -17.30 14.58 2.11
CA ASP A 117 -17.80 13.22 2.26
C ASP A 117 -16.75 12.13 1.95
N LEU A 118 -15.60 12.23 2.62
CA LEU A 118 -14.45 11.36 2.34
C LEU A 118 -14.67 9.93 2.85
N ASP A 119 -14.46 8.96 1.95
CA ASP A 119 -14.32 7.54 2.30
C ASP A 119 -13.08 7.28 3.17
N GLY A 120 -11.97 7.96 2.87
CA GLY A 120 -10.73 7.85 3.62
C GLY A 120 -10.83 8.42 5.04
N LYS A 121 -10.06 7.86 5.96
CA LYS A 121 -9.98 8.30 7.37
C LYS A 121 -8.56 8.65 7.75
N ASP A 122 -8.42 9.47 8.79
CA ASP A 122 -7.10 9.79 9.36
C ASP A 122 -6.53 8.55 10.06
N ILE A 123 -5.44 8.01 9.54
CA ILE A 123 -4.78 6.80 10.06
C ILE A 123 -3.56 7.11 10.92
N MET A 124 -3.26 8.37 11.25
CA MET A 124 -2.13 8.66 12.15
C MET A 124 -2.19 7.89 13.48
N PRO A 125 -3.34 7.72 14.16
CA PRO A 125 -3.42 6.91 15.38
C PRO A 125 -3.04 5.44 15.18
N VAL A 126 -3.34 4.87 14.00
CA VAL A 126 -2.91 3.51 13.63
C VAL A 126 -1.40 3.47 13.37
N LEU A 127 -0.88 4.47 12.64
CA LEU A 127 0.54 4.55 12.28
C LEU A 127 1.44 4.83 13.49
N SER A 128 0.99 5.62 14.47
CA SER A 128 1.73 5.89 15.72
C SER A 128 1.63 4.75 16.73
N GLY A 129 0.69 3.82 16.54
CA GLY A 129 0.43 2.72 17.45
C GLY A 129 -0.42 3.11 18.66
N GLU A 130 -1.12 4.25 18.60
CA GLU A 130 -2.12 4.66 19.60
C GLU A 130 -3.34 3.73 19.60
N THR A 131 -3.67 3.13 18.45
CA THR A 131 -4.71 2.11 18.32
C THR A 131 -4.32 1.01 17.33
N THR A 132 -4.90 -0.17 17.51
CA THR A 132 -4.85 -1.30 16.56
C THR A 132 -6.19 -1.55 15.89
N GLU A 133 -7.18 -0.68 16.14
CA GLU A 133 -8.49 -0.76 15.51
C GLU A 133 -8.44 -0.07 14.14
N SER A 134 -9.07 -0.70 13.15
CA SER A 134 -9.24 -0.07 11.85
C SER A 134 -10.23 1.08 11.96
N PRO A 135 -10.00 2.22 11.29
CA PRO A 135 -11.04 3.24 11.19
C PRO A 135 -12.15 2.87 10.20
N HIS A 136 -12.08 1.69 9.58
CA HIS A 136 -13.03 1.18 8.60
C HIS A 136 -13.72 -0.08 9.11
N ASP A 137 -15.04 -0.02 9.25
CA ASP A 137 -15.85 -1.23 9.49
C ASP A 137 -15.83 -2.16 8.27
N THR A 138 -15.88 -1.59 7.07
CA THR A 138 -15.86 -2.34 5.82
C THR A 138 -15.13 -1.56 4.74
N LEU A 139 -14.29 -2.25 3.97
CA LEU A 139 -13.68 -1.72 2.75
C LEU A 139 -14.29 -2.39 1.52
N PHE A 140 -14.37 -1.64 0.41
CA PHE A 140 -14.99 -2.07 -0.83
C PHE A 140 -14.02 -1.93 -2.00
N TRP A 141 -14.11 -2.86 -2.96
CA TRP A 141 -13.35 -2.84 -4.20
C TRP A 141 -14.25 -3.19 -5.37
N ARG A 142 -14.06 -2.49 -6.49
CA ARG A 142 -14.72 -2.80 -7.76
C ARG A 142 -13.77 -2.60 -8.91
N TYR A 143 -13.72 -3.59 -9.80
CA TYR A 143 -13.02 -3.54 -11.07
C TYR A 143 -13.91 -4.17 -12.15
N GLY A 144 -14.60 -3.30 -12.91
CA GLY A 144 -15.65 -3.73 -13.85
C GLY A 144 -16.78 -4.47 -13.12
N GLU A 145 -16.95 -5.75 -13.47
CA GLU A 145 -17.94 -6.64 -12.84
C GLU A 145 -17.37 -7.48 -11.69
N SER A 146 -16.05 -7.48 -11.50
CA SER A 146 -15.45 -8.08 -10.31
C SER A 146 -15.52 -7.10 -9.15
N TRP A 147 -15.85 -7.60 -7.96
CA TRP A 147 -15.91 -6.79 -6.75
C TRP A 147 -15.57 -7.62 -5.51
N ALA A 148 -15.18 -6.93 -4.44
CA ALA A 148 -15.00 -7.52 -3.13
C ALA A 148 -15.41 -6.52 -2.04
N LEU A 149 -15.75 -7.06 -0.88
CA LEU A 149 -15.80 -6.29 0.36
C LEU A 149 -15.08 -7.06 1.46
N ARG A 150 -14.52 -6.34 2.40
CA ARG A 150 -13.85 -6.90 3.58
C ARG A 150 -14.39 -6.24 4.83
N GLN A 151 -14.84 -7.05 5.78
CA GLN A 151 -15.30 -6.63 7.10
C GLN A 151 -14.55 -7.46 8.14
N GLY A 152 -13.55 -6.85 8.79
CA GLY A 152 -12.61 -7.56 9.67
C GLY A 152 -11.93 -8.73 8.97
N GLU A 153 -12.14 -9.94 9.50
CA GLU A 153 -11.59 -11.20 8.97
C GLU A 153 -12.41 -11.77 7.80
N TRP A 154 -13.63 -11.28 7.59
CA TRP A 154 -14.50 -11.76 6.52
C TRP A 154 -14.23 -11.02 5.22
N LYS A 155 -14.15 -11.79 4.12
CA LYS A 155 -14.04 -11.24 2.78
C LYS A 155 -15.02 -11.95 1.84
N LEU A 156 -15.91 -11.17 1.22
CA LEU A 156 -16.77 -11.63 0.14
C LEU A 156 -16.18 -11.18 -1.19
N VAL A 157 -16.08 -12.10 -2.16
CA VAL A 157 -15.49 -11.84 -3.47
C VAL A 157 -16.40 -12.37 -4.56
N GLN A 158 -16.70 -11.52 -5.54
CA GLN A 158 -17.25 -11.93 -6.83
C GLN A 158 -16.18 -11.62 -7.88
N ASN A 159 -15.56 -12.65 -8.44
CA ASN A 159 -14.55 -12.45 -9.49
C ASN A 159 -15.02 -13.09 -10.81
N ARG A 160 -15.29 -12.28 -11.84
CA ARG A 160 -15.77 -12.79 -13.13
C ARG A 160 -14.68 -13.55 -13.91
N ARG A 161 -13.39 -13.29 -13.66
CA ARG A 161 -12.30 -14.03 -14.33
C ARG A 161 -12.37 -15.54 -14.07
N GLU A 162 -12.85 -15.98 -12.92
CA GLU A 162 -12.99 -17.42 -12.62
C GLU A 162 -14.18 -18.08 -13.32
N LYS A 163 -15.21 -17.30 -13.71
CA LYS A 163 -16.31 -17.84 -14.55
C LYS A 163 -15.86 -18.13 -15.99
N ALA A 164 -14.70 -17.62 -16.42
CA ALA A 164 -14.21 -17.77 -17.78
C ALA A 164 -13.27 -18.98 -17.99
N GLY A 165 -12.95 -19.75 -16.94
CA GLY A 165 -12.13 -20.97 -17.09
C GLY A 165 -10.73 -20.73 -17.67
N LEU A 166 -10.12 -19.57 -17.36
CA LEU A 166 -8.71 -19.28 -17.61
C LEU A 166 -7.91 -19.42 -16.32
#